data_AF-A0A8S3QA15-F1
#
_entry.id   AF-A0A8S3QA15-F1
#
_cell.length_a   1.000
_cell.length_b   1.000
_cell.length_c   1.000
_cell.angle_alpha   90.00
_cell.angle_beta   90.00
_cell.angle_gamma   90.00
#
_symmetry.space_group_name_H-M   'P 1'
#
loop_
_entity.id
_entity.type
_entity.pdbx_description
1 polymer ?
#
loop_
_entity_poly.entity_id
_entity_poly.type
_entity_poly.pdbx_seq_one_letter_code
_entity_poly.pdbx_strand_id
1 'polypeptide(L)'
;MVSLSGALAATWVPFVVIIILALLFSVVYIKYFMSKYDPSLSTTISGIISLTIALLTVCLVPIDVFLASFMKNSDGTFKEWANSSDTRDSVENTVAIGYYTLYALVTFCLFLLLPFMYFFYEEKDESNPTSCRSKFCTASKYTVVFLIIAGVLMLIGGLVPTKPQPNGNSTEWDNVKNLFMQMGTNGGEDALSFVISILSLIGMLALITYTVSTLSDSVSF
;
A
#
# COMPACT_ATOMS: atom_id res chain seq x y z
N MET A 1 25.83 -8.32 27.68
CA MET A 1 25.78 -6.92 27.21
C MET A 1 25.79 -6.93 25.70
N VAL A 2 24.61 -6.84 25.05
CA VAL A 2 24.55 -6.61 23.60
C VAL A 2 24.82 -5.13 23.40
N SER A 3 25.88 -4.78 22.67
CA SER A 3 26.17 -3.38 22.34
C SER A 3 25.00 -2.78 21.54
N LEU A 4 24.75 -1.48 21.70
CA LEU A 4 23.69 -0.76 20.96
C LEU A 4 23.78 -1.05 19.45
N SER A 5 24.99 -1.14 18.91
CA SER A 5 25.28 -1.52 17.53
C SER A 5 24.85 -2.95 17.17
N GLY A 6 25.01 -3.91 18.09
CA GLY A 6 24.56 -5.30 17.89
C GLY A 6 23.04 -5.45 17.94
N ALA A 7 22.36 -4.65 18.78
CA ALA A 7 20.90 -4.62 18.84
C ALA A 7 20.28 -3.98 17.58
N LEU A 8 20.89 -2.90 17.07
CA LEU A 8 20.49 -2.28 15.82
C LEU A 8 20.72 -3.20 14.62
N ALA A 9 21.88 -3.86 14.53
CA ALA A 9 22.17 -4.83 13.47
C ALA A 9 21.18 -6.01 13.49
N ALA A 10 20.86 -6.56 14.66
CA ALA A 10 19.87 -7.62 14.81
C ALA A 10 18.45 -7.16 14.41
N THR A 11 18.14 -5.86 14.51
CA THR A 11 16.84 -5.30 14.15
C THR A 11 16.71 -5.11 12.63
N TRP A 12 17.77 -4.69 11.93
CA TRP A 12 17.74 -4.44 10.48
C TRP A 12 17.84 -5.68 9.60
N VAL A 13 18.52 -6.73 10.07
CA VAL A 13 18.66 -8.00 9.34
C VAL A 13 17.30 -8.62 8.95
N PRO A 14 16.29 -8.78 9.84
CA PRO A 14 15.01 -9.36 9.45
C PRO A 14 14.28 -8.55 8.37
N PHE A 15 14.39 -7.22 8.38
CA PHE A 15 13.79 -6.38 7.32
C PHE A 15 14.37 -6.70 5.94
N VAL A 16 15.71 -6.74 5.84
CA VAL A 16 16.39 -7.02 4.56
C VAL A 16 16.05 -8.43 4.07
N VAL A 17 16.03 -9.41 4.97
CA VAL A 17 15.66 -10.80 4.63
C VAL A 17 14.24 -10.87 4.07
N ILE A 18 13.28 -10.19 4.70
CA ILE A 18 11.88 -10.17 4.25
C ILE A 18 11.75 -9.49 2.89
N ILE A 19 12.46 -8.38 2.65
CA ILE A 19 12.44 -7.68 1.36
C ILE A 19 12.95 -8.61 0.24
N ILE A 20 14.07 -9.31 0.48
CA ILE A 20 14.64 -10.24 -0.49
C ILE A 20 13.67 -11.40 -0.75
N LEU A 21 13.07 -11.96 0.31
CA LEU A 21 12.14 -13.09 0.19
C LEU A 21 10.85 -12.70 -0.55
N ALA A 22 10.30 -11.53 -0.26
CA ALA A 22 9.13 -10.99 -0.96
C ALA A 22 9.41 -10.73 -2.44
N LEU A 23 10.60 -10.21 -2.77
CA LEU A 23 11.02 -9.99 -4.16
C LEU A 23 11.20 -11.32 -4.90
N LEU A 24 11.92 -12.28 -4.30
CA LEU A 24 12.11 -13.60 -4.88
C LEU A 24 10.78 -14.30 -5.13
N PHE A 25 9.89 -14.30 -4.13
CA PHE A 25 8.56 -14.89 -4.26
C PHE A 25 7.77 -14.21 -5.39
N SER A 26 7.80 -12.88 -5.47
CA SER A 26 7.10 -12.14 -6.52
C SER A 26 7.59 -12.49 -7.92
N VAL A 27 8.91 -12.59 -8.10
CA VAL A 27 9.51 -12.97 -9.39
C VAL A 27 9.11 -14.39 -9.78
N VAL A 28 9.21 -15.34 -8.85
CA VAL A 28 8.84 -16.74 -9.09
C VAL A 28 7.36 -16.86 -9.41
N TYR A 29 6.50 -16.22 -8.62
CA TYR A 29 5.04 -16.25 -8.80
C TYR A 29 4.64 -15.71 -10.17
N ILE A 30 5.11 -14.52 -10.54
CA ILE A 30 4.80 -13.92 -11.84
C ILE A 30 5.34 -14.78 -12.99
N LYS A 31 6.58 -15.28 -12.90
CA LYS A 31 7.14 -16.15 -13.95
C LYS A 31 6.42 -17.49 -14.07
N TYR A 32 5.87 -18.02 -12.98
CA TYR A 32 5.13 -19.27 -12.99
C TYR A 32 3.74 -19.13 -13.62
N PHE A 33 3.02 -18.05 -13.30
CA PHE A 33 1.65 -17.80 -13.79
C PHE A 33 1.58 -17.02 -15.11
N MET A 34 2.69 -16.53 -15.63
CA MET A 34 2.72 -15.83 -16.92
C MET A 34 2.46 -16.79 -18.08
N SER A 35 1.46 -16.46 -18.90
CA SER A 35 1.16 -17.19 -20.13
C SER A 35 2.35 -17.12 -21.09
N LYS A 36 2.72 -18.25 -21.70
CA LYS A 36 3.82 -18.36 -22.67
C LYS A 36 3.58 -17.61 -23.99
N TYR A 37 2.37 -17.11 -24.22
CA TYR A 37 1.95 -16.65 -25.54
C TYR A 37 2.43 -15.23 -25.90
N ASP A 38 2.62 -14.31 -24.95
CA ASP A 38 3.25 -13.00 -25.26
C ASP A 38 3.79 -12.26 -24.01
N PRO A 39 5.06 -12.47 -23.61
CA PRO A 39 5.62 -11.79 -22.45
C PRO A 39 6.00 -10.34 -22.79
N SER A 40 5.14 -9.38 -22.41
CA SER A 40 5.54 -7.98 -22.39
C SER A 40 6.38 -7.67 -21.15
N LEU A 41 7.62 -7.21 -21.38
CA LEU A 41 8.55 -6.84 -20.30
C LEU A 41 7.96 -5.77 -19.37
N SER A 42 7.22 -4.80 -19.92
CA SER A 42 6.62 -3.70 -19.16
C SER A 42 5.57 -4.17 -18.15
N THR A 43 4.66 -5.05 -18.58
CA THR A 43 3.61 -5.63 -17.72
C THR A 43 4.20 -6.58 -16.68
N THR A 44 5.22 -7.35 -17.08
CA THR A 44 5.96 -8.23 -16.17
C THR A 44 6.62 -7.46 -15.02
N ILE A 45 7.35 -6.40 -15.35
CA ILE A 45 8.08 -5.60 -14.34
C ILE A 45 7.09 -4.90 -13.41
N SER A 46 6.04 -4.28 -13.95
CA SER A 46 5.02 -3.59 -13.14
C SER A 46 4.23 -4.56 -12.25
N GLY A 47 3.97 -5.78 -12.72
CA GLY A 47 3.39 -6.86 -11.92
C GLY A 47 4.31 -7.29 -10.77
N ILE A 48 5.60 -7.50 -11.03
CA ILE A 48 6.58 -7.86 -9.98
C ILE A 48 6.67 -6.74 -8.93
N ILE A 49 6.77 -5.49 -9.37
CA ILE A 49 6.87 -4.33 -8.46
C ILE A 49 5.61 -4.25 -7.59
N SER A 50 4.42 -4.26 -8.19
CA SER A 50 3.15 -4.14 -7.47
C SER A 50 2.95 -5.29 -6.48
N LEU A 51 3.27 -6.52 -6.90
CA LEU A 51 3.17 -7.71 -6.04
C LEU A 51 4.17 -7.66 -4.88
N THR A 52 5.41 -7.21 -5.13
CA THR A 52 6.44 -7.08 -4.08
C THR A 52 5.99 -6.08 -3.02
N ILE A 53 5.43 -4.94 -3.44
CA ILE A 53 4.94 -3.89 -2.53
C ILE A 53 3.74 -4.38 -1.72
N ALA A 54 2.81 -5.09 -2.34
CA ALA A 54 1.68 -5.69 -1.64
C ALA A 54 2.13 -6.71 -0.58
N LEU A 55 3.09 -7.57 -0.92
CA LEU A 55 3.66 -8.54 0.02
C LEU A 55 4.42 -7.87 1.16
N LEU A 56 5.20 -6.82 0.86
CA LEU A 56 5.86 -6.02 1.90
C LEU A 56 4.86 -5.41 2.88
N THR A 57 3.74 -4.93 2.36
CA THR A 57 2.66 -4.34 3.19
C THR A 57 2.08 -5.38 4.14
N VAL A 58 1.83 -6.60 3.67
CA VAL A 58 1.33 -7.71 4.51
C VAL A 58 2.39 -8.18 5.50
N CYS A 59 3.66 -8.27 5.07
CA CYS A 59 4.78 -8.65 5.93
C CYS A 59 5.13 -7.61 6.99
N LEU A 60 4.69 -6.35 6.85
CA LEU A 60 4.92 -5.33 7.87
C LEU A 60 4.14 -5.60 9.16
N VAL A 61 2.97 -6.26 9.06
CA VAL A 61 2.14 -6.63 10.22
C VAL A 61 2.86 -7.56 11.20
N PRO A 62 3.43 -8.71 10.80
CA PRO A 62 4.18 -9.55 11.73
C PRO A 62 5.47 -8.88 12.23
N ILE A 63 6.07 -7.96 11.46
CA ILE A 63 7.24 -7.20 11.92
C ILE A 63 6.87 -6.26 13.07
N ASP A 64 5.73 -5.57 12.96
CA ASP A 64 5.22 -4.69 14.00
C ASP A 64 4.98 -5.46 15.31
N VAL A 65 4.29 -6.60 15.22
CA VAL A 65 4.08 -7.51 16.36
C VAL A 65 5.42 -7.96 16.95
N PHE A 66 6.39 -8.32 16.12
CA PHE A 66 7.72 -8.71 16.57
C PHE A 66 8.46 -7.55 17.26
N LEU A 67 8.42 -6.34 16.70
CA LEU A 67 9.13 -5.18 17.25
C LEU A 67 8.53 -4.74 18.58
N ALA A 68 7.20 -4.72 18.67
CA ALA A 68 6.46 -4.49 19.91
C ALA A 68 6.84 -5.51 20.99
N SER A 69 7.01 -6.78 20.62
CA SER A 69 7.49 -7.83 21.51
C SER A 69 8.98 -7.67 21.84
N PHE A 70 9.81 -7.23 20.90
CA PHE A 70 11.26 -7.09 21.07
C PHE A 70 11.63 -5.97 22.05
N MET A 71 10.79 -4.94 22.17
CA MET A 71 10.92 -3.85 23.15
C MET A 71 10.69 -4.30 24.60
N LYS A 72 9.99 -5.42 24.80
CA LYS A 72 9.64 -5.95 26.13
C LYS A 72 10.56 -7.11 26.53
N ASN A 73 10.77 -7.27 27.83
CA ASN A 73 11.34 -8.46 28.45
C ASN A 73 10.26 -9.52 28.71
N SER A 74 10.67 -10.73 29.03
CA SER A 74 9.75 -11.82 29.44
C SER A 74 8.88 -11.45 30.64
N ASP A 75 9.36 -10.54 31.49
CA ASP A 75 8.65 -10.06 32.69
C ASP A 75 7.66 -8.90 32.38
N GLY A 76 7.49 -8.54 31.11
CA GLY A 76 6.61 -7.44 30.67
C GLY A 76 7.20 -6.04 30.85
N THR A 77 8.37 -5.90 31.47
CA THR A 77 9.12 -4.65 31.61
C THR A 77 9.79 -4.27 30.29
N PHE A 78 9.98 -2.97 30.04
CA PHE A 78 10.75 -2.52 28.87
C PHE A 78 12.25 -2.83 29.05
N LYS A 79 12.92 -3.18 27.95
CA LYS A 79 14.38 -3.32 27.96
C LYS A 79 15.05 -1.99 28.26
N GLU A 80 16.27 -2.01 28.80
CA GLU A 80 17.00 -0.78 29.16
C GLU A 80 17.17 0.20 28.00
N TRP A 81 17.32 -0.30 26.76
CA TRP A 81 17.40 0.55 25.57
C TRP A 81 16.06 1.21 25.18
N ALA A 82 14.94 0.64 25.61
CA ALA A 82 13.57 1.10 25.35
C ALA A 82 12.90 1.70 26.59
N ASN A 83 13.66 1.97 27.66
CA ASN A 83 13.12 2.51 28.91
C ASN A 83 12.83 4.03 28.81
N SER A 84 13.55 4.74 27.94
CA SER A 84 13.26 6.13 27.60
C SER A 84 12.02 6.24 26.70
N SER A 85 11.12 7.17 27.03
CA SER A 85 9.97 7.53 26.18
C SER A 85 10.41 7.92 24.78
N ASP A 86 11.46 8.73 24.67
CA ASP A 86 11.91 9.31 23.40
C ASP A 86 12.37 8.25 22.39
N THR A 87 12.98 7.16 22.88
CA THR A 87 13.41 6.04 22.03
C THR A 87 12.21 5.23 21.55
N ARG A 88 11.19 5.05 22.39
CA ARG A 88 9.95 4.34 22.03
C ARG A 88 9.18 5.10 20.96
N ASP A 89 9.02 6.41 21.16
CA ASP A 89 8.32 7.29 20.22
C ASP A 89 9.05 7.32 18.87
N SER A 90 10.39 7.33 18.88
CA SER A 90 11.19 7.27 17.65
C SER A 90 11.00 5.96 16.87
N VAL A 91 10.91 4.83 17.58
CA VAL A 91 10.69 3.51 16.96
C VAL A 91 9.27 3.38 16.43
N GLU A 92 8.26 3.80 17.21
CA GLU A 92 6.85 3.80 16.81
C GLU A 92 6.62 4.69 15.59
N ASN A 93 7.18 5.89 15.59
CA ASN A 93 7.11 6.80 14.45
C ASN A 93 7.78 6.21 13.20
N THR A 94 8.91 5.51 13.36
CA THR A 94 9.58 4.84 12.23
C THR A 94 8.69 3.76 11.60
N VAL A 95 8.00 2.96 12.42
CA VAL A 95 7.06 1.94 11.94
C VAL A 95 5.84 2.57 11.28
N ALA A 96 5.26 3.62 11.88
CA ALA A 96 4.14 4.36 11.32
C ALA A 96 4.48 4.95 9.93
N ILE A 97 5.64 5.62 9.80
CA ILE A 97 6.16 6.11 8.53
C ILE A 97 6.28 4.96 7.51
N GLY A 98 6.75 3.79 7.93
CA GLY A 98 6.83 2.59 7.11
C GLY A 98 5.46 2.16 6.55
N TYR A 99 4.44 2.07 7.40
CA TYR A 99 3.07 1.74 6.99
C TYR A 99 2.53 2.76 6.00
N TYR A 100 2.62 4.05 6.30
CA TYR A 100 2.10 5.09 5.43
C TYR A 100 2.83 5.14 4.09
N THR A 101 4.14 4.92 4.08
CA THR A 101 4.93 4.84 2.84
C THR A 101 4.49 3.66 1.98
N LEU A 102 4.31 2.48 2.57
CA LEU A 102 3.84 1.31 1.84
C LEU A 102 2.40 1.47 1.35
N TYR A 103 1.49 2.02 2.15
CA TYR A 103 0.11 2.30 1.75
C TYR A 103 0.03 3.31 0.61
N ALA A 104 0.84 4.38 0.66
CA ALA A 104 0.96 5.33 -0.44
C ALA A 104 1.49 4.65 -1.71
N LEU A 105 2.47 3.76 -1.57
CA LEU A 105 3.07 3.03 -2.69
C LEU A 105 2.09 2.00 -3.30
N VAL A 106 1.30 1.30 -2.48
CA VAL A 106 0.20 0.43 -2.93
C VAL A 106 -0.83 1.25 -3.69
N THR A 107 -1.25 2.38 -3.14
CA THR A 107 -2.22 3.29 -3.78
C THR A 107 -1.69 3.80 -5.11
N PHE A 108 -0.40 4.19 -5.17
CA PHE A 108 0.28 4.57 -6.40
C PHE A 108 0.30 3.43 -7.42
N CYS A 109 0.62 2.21 -7.00
CA CYS A 109 0.61 1.05 -7.89
C CYS A 109 -0.78 0.79 -8.48
N LEU A 110 -1.82 0.85 -7.66
CA LEU A 110 -3.19 0.53 -8.07
C LEU A 110 -3.83 1.60 -8.96
N PHE A 111 -3.64 2.88 -8.66
CA PHE A 111 -4.30 3.97 -9.39
C PHE A 111 -3.45 4.57 -10.51
N LEU A 112 -2.13 4.40 -10.46
CA LEU A 112 -1.23 4.96 -11.47
C LEU A 112 -0.52 3.86 -12.25
N LEU A 113 0.27 3.00 -11.58
CA LEU A 113 1.15 2.05 -12.29
C LEU A 113 0.38 1.01 -13.11
N LEU A 114 -0.62 0.34 -12.51
CA LEU A 114 -1.35 -0.74 -13.18
C LEU A 114 -2.26 -0.22 -14.32
N PRO A 115 -3.09 0.83 -14.13
CA PRO A 115 -3.90 1.36 -15.23
C PRO A 115 -3.04 1.89 -16.37
N PHE A 116 -1.94 2.58 -16.05
CA PHE A 116 -0.99 3.07 -17.06
C PHE A 116 -0.39 1.92 -17.88
N MET A 117 0.04 0.85 -17.22
CA MET A 117 0.64 -0.30 -17.90
C MET A 117 -0.38 -1.10 -18.72
N TYR A 118 -1.63 -1.17 -18.26
CA TYR A 118 -2.73 -1.76 -19.01
C TYR A 118 -2.96 -1.02 -20.32
N PHE A 119 -3.18 0.31 -20.30
CA PHE A 119 -3.38 1.08 -21.54
C PHE A 119 -2.15 1.08 -22.45
N PHE A 120 -0.96 1.12 -21.86
CA PHE A 120 0.29 1.04 -22.62
C PHE A 120 0.46 -0.30 -23.34
N TYR A 121 0.00 -1.40 -22.74
CA TYR A 121 0.01 -2.72 -23.37
C TYR A 121 -1.06 -2.85 -24.44
N GLU A 122 -2.29 -2.37 -24.20
CA GLU A 122 -3.37 -2.43 -25.20
C GLU A 122 -3.01 -1.67 -26.50
N GLU A 123 -2.35 -0.51 -26.38
CA GLU A 123 -1.84 0.26 -27.54
C GLU A 123 -0.63 -0.38 -28.24
N LYS A 124 -0.08 -1.47 -27.70
CA LYS A 124 1.00 -2.23 -28.34
C LYS A 124 0.47 -3.13 -29.45
N ASP A 125 -0.74 -3.65 -29.32
CA ASP A 125 -1.32 -4.64 -30.24
C ASP A 125 -1.99 -4.00 -31.46
N GLU A 126 -2.36 -2.72 -31.40
CA GLU A 126 -2.78 -1.97 -32.58
C GLU A 126 -1.56 -1.56 -33.44
N SER A 127 -1.55 -2.07 -34.67
CA SER A 127 -0.52 -2.01 -35.71
C SER A 127 -0.17 -0.61 -36.25
N ASN A 128 0.05 0.38 -35.37
CA ASN A 128 0.47 1.72 -35.72
C ASN A 128 1.94 1.97 -35.29
N PRO A 129 2.85 2.33 -36.23
CA PRO A 129 4.23 2.70 -35.92
C PRO A 129 4.30 4.13 -35.36
N THR A 130 3.39 4.52 -34.47
CA THR A 130 3.44 5.82 -33.81
C THR A 130 4.48 5.80 -32.71
N SER A 131 5.36 6.81 -32.72
CA SER A 131 6.45 7.03 -31.77
C SER A 131 6.09 6.72 -30.31
N CYS A 132 6.99 6.08 -29.56
CA CYS A 132 6.85 5.75 -28.13
C CYS A 132 6.33 6.93 -27.28
N ARG A 133 6.67 8.16 -27.68
CA ARG A 133 6.23 9.41 -27.06
C ARG A 133 4.72 9.68 -27.20
N SER A 134 4.10 9.30 -28.32
CA SER A 134 2.65 9.45 -28.53
C SER A 134 1.87 8.46 -27.68
N LYS A 135 2.38 7.22 -27.54
CA LYS A 135 1.78 6.16 -26.72
C LYS A 135 1.78 6.53 -25.22
N PHE A 136 2.91 7.05 -24.73
CA PHE A 136 2.99 7.59 -23.37
C PHE A 136 1.97 8.73 -23.12
N CYS A 137 1.74 9.58 -24.13
CA CYS A 137 0.83 10.71 -24.04
C CYS A 137 -0.65 10.28 -24.05
N THR A 138 -1.00 9.21 -24.75
CA THR A 138 -2.38 8.68 -24.77
C THR A 138 -2.66 7.84 -23.51
N ALA A 139 -1.75 6.93 -23.13
CA ALA A 139 -1.88 6.15 -21.90
C ALA A 139 -1.95 7.05 -20.64
N SER A 140 -1.18 8.14 -20.58
CA SER A 140 -1.25 9.09 -19.46
C SER A 140 -2.61 9.81 -19.37
N LYS A 141 -3.27 10.13 -20.50
CA LYS A 141 -4.60 10.76 -20.47
C LYS A 141 -5.65 9.87 -19.80
N TYR A 142 -5.65 8.57 -20.09
CA TYR A 142 -6.59 7.65 -19.45
C TYR A 142 -6.23 7.36 -17.98
N THR A 143 -4.94 7.36 -17.65
CA THR A 143 -4.48 7.24 -16.25
C THR A 143 -4.94 8.42 -15.38
N VAL A 144 -5.13 9.62 -15.96
CA VAL A 144 -5.66 10.79 -15.23
C VAL A 144 -7.06 10.50 -14.64
N VAL A 145 -7.90 9.71 -15.32
CA VAL A 145 -9.23 9.37 -14.77
C VAL A 145 -9.09 8.57 -13.47
N PHE A 146 -8.17 7.61 -13.43
CA PHE A 146 -7.88 6.84 -12.21
C PHE A 146 -7.28 7.72 -11.11
N LEU A 147 -6.47 8.72 -11.46
CA LEU A 147 -5.98 9.70 -10.50
C LEU A 147 -7.07 10.61 -9.96
N ILE A 148 -8.04 11.00 -10.79
CA ILE A 148 -9.21 11.76 -10.32
C ILE A 148 -10.02 10.91 -9.34
N ILE A 149 -10.26 9.62 -9.65
CA ILE A 149 -10.96 8.70 -8.75
C ILE A 149 -10.19 8.56 -7.42
N ALA A 150 -8.87 8.37 -7.48
CA ALA A 150 -8.02 8.30 -6.29
C ALA A 150 -8.10 9.59 -5.46
N GLY A 151 -8.08 10.76 -6.12
CA GLY A 151 -8.23 12.06 -5.48
C GLY A 151 -9.59 12.22 -4.79
N VAL A 152 -10.68 11.80 -5.43
CA VAL A 152 -12.03 11.82 -4.83
C VAL A 152 -12.09 10.89 -3.63
N LEU A 153 -11.55 9.68 -3.72
CA LEU A 153 -11.51 8.74 -2.60
C LEU A 153 -10.68 9.29 -1.42
N MET A 154 -9.54 9.93 -1.70
CA MET A 154 -8.74 10.60 -0.66
C MET A 154 -9.47 11.79 -0.05
N LEU A 155 -10.18 12.59 -0.85
CA LEU A 155 -10.99 13.69 -0.32
C LEU A 155 -12.09 13.18 0.59
N ILE A 156 -12.79 12.11 0.20
CA ILE A 156 -13.80 11.49 1.06
C ILE A 156 -13.14 10.97 2.35
N GLY A 157 -12.04 10.23 2.24
CA GLY A 157 -11.33 9.69 3.41
C GLY A 157 -10.82 10.77 4.37
N GLY A 158 -10.34 11.89 3.84
CA GLY A 158 -9.88 13.04 4.65
C GLY A 158 -11.02 13.91 5.20
N LEU A 159 -12.23 13.82 4.64
CA LEU A 159 -13.42 14.53 5.11
C LEU A 159 -14.25 13.72 6.10
N VAL A 160 -14.03 12.41 6.22
CA VAL A 160 -14.66 11.57 7.25
C VAL A 160 -14.08 11.96 8.62
N PRO A 161 -14.89 12.48 9.57
CA PRO A 161 -14.39 12.90 10.87
C PRO A 161 -14.02 11.67 11.72
N THR A 162 -12.72 11.39 11.83
CA THR A 162 -12.15 10.32 12.67
C THR A 162 -11.94 10.75 14.12
N LYS A 163 -11.92 12.07 14.39
CA LYS A 163 -11.71 12.65 15.72
C LYS A 163 -12.97 13.38 16.22
N PRO A 164 -13.39 13.19 17.48
CA PRO A 164 -14.55 13.88 18.03
C PRO A 164 -14.32 15.40 18.04
N GLN A 165 -15.28 16.15 17.51
CA GLN A 165 -15.25 17.62 17.54
C GLN A 165 -15.23 18.12 18.99
N PRO A 166 -14.38 19.10 19.34
CA PRO A 166 -14.51 19.80 20.60
C PRO A 166 -15.77 20.67 20.52
N ASN A 167 -16.72 20.41 21.41
CA ASN A 167 -17.98 21.14 21.56
C ASN A 167 -17.76 22.66 21.48
N GLY A 168 -18.41 23.33 20.53
CA GLY A 168 -18.47 24.79 20.53
C GLY A 168 -19.04 25.41 19.26
N ASN A 169 -20.37 25.46 19.15
CA ASN A 169 -21.16 26.53 18.50
C ASN A 169 -20.59 27.19 17.21
N SER A 170 -19.91 26.43 16.36
CA SER A 170 -19.33 26.92 15.11
C SER A 170 -20.21 26.58 13.92
N THR A 171 -20.33 27.53 13.00
CA THR A 171 -21.02 27.41 11.72
C THR A 171 -20.51 26.19 10.96
N GLU A 172 -21.39 25.44 10.28
CA GLU A 172 -21.04 24.28 9.41
C GLU A 172 -19.84 24.56 8.48
N TRP A 173 -19.69 25.81 8.02
CA TRP A 173 -18.61 26.23 7.15
C TRP A 173 -17.24 26.34 7.84
N ASP A 174 -17.22 26.73 9.11
CA ASP A 174 -15.99 26.75 9.91
C ASP A 174 -15.53 25.31 10.21
N ASN A 175 -16.45 24.36 10.37
CA ASN A 175 -16.12 22.95 10.51
C ASN A 175 -15.49 22.38 9.23
N VAL A 176 -16.04 22.67 8.05
CA VAL A 176 -15.44 22.26 6.76
C VAL A 176 -14.06 22.89 6.58
N LYS A 177 -13.90 24.18 6.91
CA LYS A 177 -12.61 24.87 6.84
C LYS A 177 -11.59 24.26 7.80
N ASN A 178 -12.01 23.91 9.02
CA ASN A 178 -11.15 23.28 10.02
C ASN A 178 -10.75 21.85 9.61
N LEU A 179 -11.65 21.09 8.96
CA LEU A 179 -11.36 19.79 8.37
C LEU A 179 -10.36 19.89 7.21
N PHE A 180 -10.50 20.89 6.32
CA PHE A 180 -9.52 21.16 5.26
C PHE A 180 -8.15 21.57 5.81
N MET A 181 -8.12 22.35 6.90
CA MET A 181 -6.88 22.78 7.54
C MET A 181 -6.18 21.61 8.25
N GLN A 182 -6.95 20.73 8.90
CA GLN A 182 -6.47 19.47 9.49
C GLN A 182 -6.04 18.44 8.43
N MET A 183 -6.67 18.42 7.26
CA MET A 183 -6.27 17.61 6.11
C MET A 183 -4.85 17.93 5.65
N GLY A 184 -4.48 19.21 5.65
CA GLY A 184 -3.12 19.65 5.29
C GLY A 184 -2.03 19.32 6.30
N THR A 185 -2.39 18.94 7.53
CA THR A 185 -1.40 18.61 8.59
C THR A 185 -1.33 17.12 8.88
N ASN A 186 -2.47 16.43 9.00
CA ASN A 186 -2.54 15.00 9.39
C ASN A 186 -3.60 14.18 8.63
N GLY A 187 -4.57 14.79 7.93
CA GLY A 187 -5.66 14.04 7.30
C GLY A 187 -5.27 13.19 6.09
N GLY A 188 -4.05 13.33 5.57
CA GLY A 188 -3.51 12.42 4.56
C GLY A 188 -3.37 10.97 5.07
N GLU A 189 -3.08 10.79 6.35
CA GLU A 189 -2.97 9.46 6.99
C GLU A 189 -4.33 8.75 7.03
N ASP A 190 -5.35 9.48 7.51
CA ASP A 190 -6.73 9.00 7.57
C ASP A 190 -7.28 8.71 6.16
N ALA A 191 -6.98 9.58 5.18
CA ALA A 191 -7.36 9.37 3.79
C ALA A 191 -6.74 8.09 3.19
N LEU A 192 -5.45 7.83 3.42
CA LEU A 192 -4.78 6.63 2.92
C LEU A 192 -5.35 5.35 3.52
N SER A 193 -5.59 5.32 4.84
CA SER A 193 -6.17 4.15 5.50
C SER A 193 -7.59 3.86 5.01
N PHE A 194 -8.39 4.90 4.76
CA PHE A 194 -9.72 4.78 4.17
C PHE A 194 -9.69 4.20 2.75
N VAL A 195 -8.82 4.72 1.89
CA VAL A 195 -8.63 4.23 0.52
C VAL A 195 -8.25 2.75 0.51
N ILE A 196 -7.28 2.35 1.34
CA ILE A 196 -6.85 0.95 1.44
C ILE A 196 -7.99 0.06 1.97
N SER A 197 -8.79 0.55 2.91
CA SER A 197 -9.93 -0.20 3.45
C SER A 197 -11.02 -0.45 2.39
N ILE A 198 -11.37 0.57 1.60
CA ILE A 198 -12.31 0.41 0.47
C ILE A 198 -11.76 -0.56 -0.57
N LEU A 199 -10.48 -0.43 -0.93
CA LEU A 199 -9.84 -1.33 -1.89
C LEU A 199 -9.83 -2.78 -1.40
N SER A 200 -9.53 -2.99 -0.13
CA SER A 200 -9.58 -4.33 0.50
C SER A 200 -10.99 -4.89 0.49
N LEU A 201 -12.00 -4.08 0.82
CA LEU A 201 -13.41 -4.48 0.77
C LEU A 201 -13.83 -4.90 -0.65
N ILE A 202 -13.52 -4.09 -1.66
CA ILE A 202 -13.81 -4.39 -3.06
C ILE A 202 -13.07 -5.65 -3.51
N GLY A 203 -11.79 -5.78 -3.16
CA GLY A 203 -10.97 -6.95 -3.48
C GLY A 203 -11.54 -8.24 -2.86
N MET A 204 -11.99 -8.18 -1.61
CA MET A 204 -12.64 -9.31 -0.93
C MET A 204 -13.96 -9.69 -1.61
N LEU A 205 -14.80 -8.72 -1.97
CA LEU A 205 -16.05 -8.98 -2.70
C LEU A 205 -15.80 -9.61 -4.07
N ALA A 206 -14.76 -9.16 -4.79
CA ALA A 206 -14.35 -9.75 -6.06
C ALA A 206 -13.89 -11.20 -5.90
N LEU A 207 -13.09 -11.50 -4.87
CA LEU A 207 -12.65 -12.86 -4.57
C LEU A 207 -13.82 -13.78 -4.24
N ILE A 208 -14.76 -13.34 -3.38
CA ILE A 208 -15.96 -14.13 -3.04
C ILE A 208 -16.75 -14.44 -4.31
N THR A 209 -17.00 -13.44 -5.16
CA THR A 209 -17.77 -13.61 -6.41
C THR A 209 -17.06 -14.57 -7.37
N TYR A 210 -15.74 -14.45 -7.52
CA TYR A 210 -14.94 -15.33 -8.37
C TYR A 210 -14.96 -16.79 -7.87
N THR A 211 -14.79 -16.99 -6.56
CA THR A 211 -14.85 -18.33 -5.95
C THR A 211 -16.22 -18.97 -6.12
N VAL A 212 -17.31 -18.21 -5.90
CA VAL A 212 -18.68 -18.70 -6.10
C VAL A 212 -18.93 -19.10 -7.55
N SER A 213 -18.47 -18.29 -8.51
CA SER A 213 -18.61 -18.59 -9.95
C SER A 213 -17.90 -19.89 -10.30
N THR A 214 -16.67 -20.05 -9.80
CA THR A 214 -15.85 -21.26 -10.07
C THR A 214 -16.47 -22.51 -9.44
N LEU A 215 -17.05 -22.39 -8.24
CA LEU A 215 -17.73 -23.50 -7.57
C LEU A 215 -19.05 -23.86 -8.26
N SER A 216 -19.81 -22.87 -8.73
CA SER A 216 -21.05 -23.10 -9.48
C SER A 216 -20.83 -23.96 -10.71
N ASP A 217 -19.77 -23.69 -11.48
CA ASP A 217 -19.42 -24.47 -12.67
C ASP A 217 -18.98 -25.91 -12.33
N SER A 218 -18.42 -26.14 -11.14
CA SER A 218 -18.01 -27.46 -10.69
C SER A 218 -19.14 -28.35 -10.17
N VAL A 219 -20.29 -27.77 -9.79
CA VAL A 219 -21.47 -28.48 -9.25
C VAL A 219 -22.48 -28.84 -10.37
N SER A 220 -22.35 -28.24 -11.54
CA SER A 220 -23.19 -28.52 -12.73
C SER A 220 -22.73 -29.72 -13.58
N PHE A 221 -21.86 -30.60 -13.05
CA PHE A 221 -21.42 -31.85 -13.69
C PHE A 221 -21.89 -33.09 -12.94
#